data_AF-Q14M55-F1
#
_entry.id   AF-Q14M55-F1
#
_cell.length_a   1.000
_cell.length_b   1.000
_cell.length_c   1.000
_cell.angle_alpha   90.00
_cell.angle_beta   90.00
_cell.angle_gamma   90.00
#
_symmetry.space_group_name_H-M   'P 1'
#
loop_
_entity.id
_entity.type
_entity.pdbx_description
1 polymer ?
#
loop_
_entity_poly.entity_id
_entity_poly.type
_entity_poly.pdbx_seq_one_letter_code
_entity_poly.pdbx_strand_id
1 'polypeptide(L)'
;MAPQAIFEPESEHFMDEFNIYKDDDNEENDNEEDEKSGFFKDINWNHNILELFEEIKKIKQDIWIQILTVYLDKNDNVSGIEFKITPEGSFYHDYISVHFDKEGKITNDLKEDIETYKEQDEEDDFYLDFKVIKKFFQTLMNLQNKQKNIN
;
A
#
# COMPACT_ATOMS: atom_id res chain seq x y z
N MET A 1 -6.77 -27.78 2.96
CA MET A 1 -7.26 -26.43 3.31
C MET A 1 -6.15 -25.77 4.10
N ALA A 2 -5.52 -24.73 3.55
CA ALA A 2 -4.54 -23.93 4.29
C ALA A 2 -5.31 -23.00 5.25
N PRO A 3 -4.81 -22.74 6.46
CA PRO A 3 -5.44 -21.79 7.36
C PRO A 3 -5.46 -20.41 6.71
N GLN A 4 -6.65 -19.82 6.55
CA GLN A 4 -6.75 -18.41 6.24
C GLN A 4 -6.17 -17.65 7.43
N ALA A 5 -5.09 -16.91 7.22
CA ALA A 5 -4.59 -15.99 8.22
C ALA A 5 -5.70 -14.95 8.46
N ILE A 6 -6.30 -14.99 9.65
CA ILE A 6 -7.22 -13.96 10.09
C ILE A 6 -6.34 -12.75 10.37
N PHE A 7 -6.27 -11.83 9.41
CA PHE A 7 -5.71 -10.52 9.65
C PHE A 7 -6.68 -9.79 10.58
N GLU A 8 -6.29 -9.59 11.83
CA GLU A 8 -7.00 -8.70 12.75
C GLU A 8 -6.44 -7.29 12.51
N PRO A 9 -7.21 -6.38 11.88
CA PRO A 9 -6.77 -5.01 11.60
C PRO A 9 -6.70 -4.12 12.84
N GLU A 10 -6.92 -4.65 14.06
CA GLU A 10 -6.87 -3.91 15.33
C GLU A 10 -5.47 -3.37 15.73
N SER A 11 -4.56 -3.18 14.78
CA SER A 11 -3.43 -2.27 15.00
C SER A 11 -3.90 -0.85 14.71
N GLU A 12 -3.64 0.09 15.63
CA GLU A 12 -4.02 1.52 15.59
C GLU A 12 -3.68 2.27 14.28
N HIS A 13 -2.93 1.64 13.37
CA HIS A 13 -2.41 2.23 12.15
C HIS A 13 -3.25 1.92 10.90
N PHE A 14 -3.96 0.78 10.83
CA PHE A 14 -4.77 0.43 9.66
C PHE A 14 -6.23 0.87 9.88
N MET A 15 -6.72 1.80 9.07
CA MET A 15 -8.15 2.10 9.04
C MET A 15 -8.91 0.94 8.40
N ASP A 16 -10.01 0.55 9.03
CA ASP A 16 -10.84 -0.57 8.58
C ASP A 16 -11.57 -0.30 7.28
N GLU A 17 -11.80 0.98 6.94
CA GLU A 17 -12.53 1.45 5.75
C GLU A 17 -11.58 2.18 4.79
N PHE A 18 -11.67 1.83 3.52
CA PHE A 18 -10.90 2.43 2.42
C PHE A 18 -11.75 2.48 1.14
N ASN A 19 -11.29 3.23 0.15
CA ASN A 19 -11.93 3.30 -1.16
C ASN A 19 -11.56 2.05 -1.98
N ILE A 20 -12.53 1.49 -2.70
CA ILE A 20 -12.33 0.41 -3.66
C ILE A 20 -12.61 0.95 -5.05
N TYR A 21 -11.63 0.79 -5.94
CA TYR A 21 -11.78 0.99 -7.37
C TYR A 21 -11.65 -0.34 -8.08
N LYS A 22 -12.50 -0.57 -9.08
CA LYS A 22 -12.48 -1.79 -9.89
C LYS A 22 -12.32 -1.42 -11.36
N ASP A 23 -11.34 -2.03 -12.00
CA ASP A 23 -11.22 -2.00 -13.46
C ASP A 23 -12.32 -2.88 -14.06
N ASP A 24 -13.45 -2.28 -14.44
CA ASP A 24 -14.48 -2.92 -15.25
C ASP A 24 -14.22 -2.63 -16.74
N ASP A 25 -14.10 -3.69 -17.56
CA ASP A 25 -13.88 -3.66 -19.02
C ASP A 25 -15.07 -3.01 -19.81
N ASN A 26 -16.02 -2.33 -19.16
CA ASN A 26 -17.21 -1.76 -19.78
C ASN A 26 -16.97 -0.32 -20.27
N GLU A 27 -16.38 -0.19 -21.46
CA GLU A 27 -16.26 1.08 -22.21
C GLU A 27 -17.62 1.70 -22.66
N GLU A 28 -18.78 1.14 -22.27
CA GLU A 28 -20.11 1.59 -22.73
C GLU A 28 -20.99 2.28 -21.67
N ASN A 29 -20.47 2.59 -20.48
CA ASN A 29 -21.19 3.44 -19.52
C ASN A 29 -20.31 4.61 -19.05
N ASP A 30 -20.49 5.77 -19.70
CA ASP A 30 -20.12 7.11 -19.20
C ASP A 30 -20.96 7.48 -17.96
N ASN A 31 -21.00 6.63 -16.93
CA ASN A 31 -21.65 6.95 -15.67
C ASN A 31 -20.67 6.63 -14.55
N GLU A 32 -19.98 7.68 -14.08
CA GLU A 32 -19.34 7.83 -12.78
C GLU A 32 -18.68 6.56 -12.23
N GLU A 33 -17.35 6.50 -12.36
CA GLU A 33 -16.46 5.58 -11.66
C GLU A 33 -16.97 5.34 -10.22
N ASP A 34 -17.52 4.16 -9.97
CA ASP A 34 -18.22 3.81 -8.73
C ASP A 34 -17.19 3.62 -7.59
N GLU A 35 -16.61 4.72 -7.09
CA GLU A 35 -15.83 4.74 -5.86
C GLU A 35 -16.74 4.25 -4.72
N LYS A 36 -16.47 3.03 -4.25
CA LYS A 36 -17.23 2.39 -3.17
C LYS A 36 -16.35 2.30 -1.94
N SER A 37 -16.87 2.65 -0.77
CA SER A 37 -16.17 2.31 0.46
C SER A 37 -16.23 0.81 0.70
N GLY A 38 -15.16 0.25 1.22
CA GLY A 38 -15.09 -1.16 1.56
C GLY A 38 -14.14 -1.43 2.72
N PHE A 39 -14.24 -2.64 3.25
CA PHE A 39 -13.49 -3.05 4.43
C PHE A 39 -12.47 -4.13 4.10
N PHE A 40 -11.45 -4.26 4.95
CA PHE A 40 -10.42 -5.30 4.79
C PHE A 40 -11.02 -6.71 4.63
N LYS A 41 -12.08 -7.03 5.38
CA LYS A 41 -12.77 -8.33 5.32
C LYS A 41 -13.48 -8.62 3.99
N ASP A 42 -13.75 -7.58 3.19
CA ASP A 42 -14.51 -7.70 1.94
C ASP A 42 -13.58 -8.01 0.74
N ILE A 43 -12.27 -7.96 0.95
CA ILE A 43 -11.24 -8.18 -0.08
C ILE A 43 -10.64 -9.58 0.04
N ASN A 44 -10.49 -10.26 -1.09
CA ASN A 44 -9.74 -11.51 -1.17
C ASN A 44 -8.23 -11.24 -1.27
N TRP A 45 -7.58 -11.09 -0.12
CA TRP A 45 -6.15 -10.79 -0.07
C TRP A 45 -5.28 -11.97 -0.49
N ASN A 46 -4.42 -11.73 -1.47
CA ASN A 46 -3.37 -12.67 -1.84
C ASN A 46 -2.40 -12.88 -0.66
N HIS A 47 -1.91 -14.10 -0.47
CA HIS A 47 -0.91 -14.41 0.57
C HIS A 47 0.35 -13.51 0.53
N ASN A 48 0.84 -13.16 -0.66
CA ASN A 48 1.99 -12.26 -0.83
C ASN A 48 1.66 -10.82 -0.40
N ILE A 49 0.40 -10.40 -0.53
CA ILE A 49 -0.09 -9.10 -0.05
C ILE A 49 -0.32 -9.14 1.47
N LEU A 50 -0.79 -10.27 2.02
CA LEU A 50 -0.85 -10.43 3.47
C LEU A 50 0.55 -10.35 4.11
N GLU A 51 1.56 -10.93 3.45
CA GLU A 51 2.96 -10.80 3.88
C GLU A 51 3.45 -9.35 3.84
N LEU A 52 2.99 -8.54 2.88
CA LEU A 52 3.26 -7.10 2.85
C LEU A 52 2.81 -6.42 4.14
N PHE A 53 1.57 -6.66 4.58
CA PHE A 53 1.09 -6.05 5.83
C PHE A 53 1.89 -6.52 7.06
N GLU A 54 2.31 -7.78 7.09
CA GLU A 54 3.17 -8.30 8.16
C GLU A 54 4.57 -7.68 8.17
N GLU A 55 5.16 -7.37 7.02
CA GLU A 55 6.43 -6.63 6.94
C GLU A 55 6.24 -5.15 7.33
N ILE A 56 5.14 -4.51 6.92
CA ILE A 56 4.80 -3.13 7.30
C ILE A 56 4.64 -3.01 8.82
N LYS A 57 3.95 -3.95 9.48
CA LYS A 57 3.78 -3.98 10.95
C LYS A 57 5.09 -4.00 11.74
N LYS A 58 6.21 -4.41 11.11
CA LYS A 58 7.53 -4.43 11.75
C LYS A 58 8.23 -3.06 11.75
N ILE A 59 7.68 -2.06 11.07
CA ILE A 59 8.18 -0.69 11.10
C ILE A 59 7.87 -0.10 12.49
N LYS A 60 8.88 -0.08 13.36
CA LYS A 60 8.79 0.44 14.75
C LYS A 60 9.07 1.95 14.87
N GLN A 61 8.76 2.71 13.82
CA GLN A 61 8.96 4.16 13.81
C GLN A 61 7.65 4.85 14.15
N ASP A 62 7.75 6.10 14.56
CA ASP A 62 6.63 6.99 14.84
C ASP A 62 5.99 7.41 13.50
N ILE A 63 5.20 6.52 12.91
CA ILE A 63 4.59 6.62 11.58
C ILE A 63 3.15 6.11 11.61
N TRP A 64 2.26 6.82 10.92
CA TRP A 64 0.89 6.39 10.63
C TRP A 64 0.83 5.91 9.18
N ILE A 65 0.34 4.69 8.97
CA ILE A 65 0.27 4.05 7.66
C ILE A 65 -1.16 3.61 7.41
N GLN A 66 -1.88 4.35 6.57
CA GLN A 66 -3.29 4.09 6.28
C GLN A 66 -3.42 3.52 4.86
N ILE A 67 -4.33 2.57 4.66
CA ILE A 67 -4.79 2.20 3.32
C ILE A 67 -5.79 3.28 2.90
N LEU A 68 -5.52 3.99 1.81
CA LEU A 68 -6.45 4.96 1.25
C LEU A 68 -7.37 4.28 0.24
N THR A 69 -6.76 3.54 -0.68
CA THR A 69 -7.42 3.01 -1.87
C THR A 69 -6.93 1.61 -2.19
N VAL A 70 -7.85 0.70 -2.54
CA VAL A 70 -7.54 -0.63 -3.07
C VAL A 70 -8.08 -0.74 -4.48
N TYR A 71 -7.20 -1.10 -5.41
CA TYR A 71 -7.53 -1.31 -6.82
C TYR A 71 -7.71 -2.80 -7.07
N LEU A 72 -8.83 -3.17 -7.66
CA LEU A 72 -9.18 -4.53 -8.05
C LEU A 72 -9.15 -4.67 -9.58
N ASP A 73 -8.57 -5.77 -10.06
CA ASP A 73 -8.71 -6.17 -11.45
C ASP A 73 -10.14 -6.69 -11.73
N LYS A 74 -10.43 -6.92 -13.00
CA LYS A 74 -11.73 -7.47 -13.44
C LYS A 74 -12.12 -8.84 -12.85
N ASN A 75 -11.16 -9.55 -12.26
CA ASN A 75 -11.38 -10.85 -11.60
C ASN A 75 -11.43 -10.71 -10.07
N ASP A 76 -11.57 -9.49 -9.55
CA ASP A 76 -11.59 -9.17 -8.12
C ASP A 76 -10.26 -9.51 -7.38
N ASN A 77 -9.14 -9.57 -8.11
CA ASN A 77 -7.82 -9.65 -7.49
C ASN A 77 -7.30 -8.25 -7.21
N VAL A 78 -6.60 -8.06 -6.10
CA VAL A 78 -5.91 -6.80 -5.79
C VAL A 78 -4.79 -6.56 -6.80
N SER A 79 -4.94 -5.51 -7.62
CA SER A 79 -3.95 -5.03 -8.60
C SER A 79 -3.12 -3.88 -8.06
N GLY A 80 -3.61 -3.16 -7.04
CA GLY A 80 -2.88 -2.07 -6.40
C GLY A 80 -3.43 -1.68 -5.04
N ILE A 81 -2.60 -1.04 -4.23
CA ILE A 81 -2.96 -0.41 -2.96
C ILE A 81 -2.27 0.95 -2.90
N GLU A 82 -3.03 2.00 -2.61
CA GLU A 82 -2.49 3.31 -2.27
C GLU A 82 -2.45 3.47 -0.74
N PHE A 83 -1.27 3.80 -0.23
CA PHE A 83 -1.04 4.08 1.18
C PHE A 83 -0.90 5.57 1.40
N LYS A 84 -1.54 6.07 2.47
CA LYS A 84 -1.26 7.38 3.04
C LYS A 84 -0.30 7.22 4.21
N ILE A 85 0.88 7.83 4.09
CA ILE A 85 1.97 7.74 5.06
C ILE A 85 2.14 9.08 5.76
N THR A 86 1.97 9.12 7.08
CA THR A 86 2.09 10.35 7.87
C THR A 86 3.09 10.13 9.01
N PRO A 87 4.26 10.79 9.02
CA PRO A 87 5.14 10.78 10.19
C PRO A 87 4.41 11.32 11.43
N GLU A 88 4.66 10.76 12.61
CA GLU A 88 4.03 11.24 13.84
C GLU A 88 4.41 12.71 14.11
N GLY A 89 3.42 13.51 14.53
CA GLY A 89 3.62 14.93 14.77
C GLY A 89 3.77 15.78 13.49
N SER A 90 3.70 15.18 12.30
CA SER A 90 3.67 15.88 11.02
C SER A 90 2.23 16.19 10.59
N PHE A 91 2.03 17.38 10.01
CA PHE A 91 0.80 17.70 9.25
C PHE A 91 0.88 17.25 7.79
N TYR A 92 2.07 16.89 7.32
CA TYR A 92 2.34 16.43 5.97
C TYR A 92 2.28 14.92 5.91
N HIS A 93 1.75 14.44 4.80
CA HIS A 93 1.63 13.04 4.48
C HIS A 93 1.98 12.81 3.01
N ASP A 94 2.29 11.57 2.71
CA ASP A 94 2.68 11.13 1.39
C ASP A 94 1.77 10.02 0.89
N TYR A 95 1.62 9.93 -0.43
CA TYR A 95 0.78 8.96 -1.09
C TYR A 95 1.65 8.00 -1.89
N ILE A 96 1.68 6.74 -1.46
CA ILE A 96 2.54 5.71 -2.07
C ILE A 96 1.65 4.63 -2.66
N SER A 97 1.68 4.51 -3.99
CA SER A 97 0.99 3.46 -4.73
C SER A 97 1.87 2.24 -4.89
N VAL A 98 1.35 1.06 -4.53
CA VAL A 98 1.99 -0.25 -4.69
C VAL A 98 1.11 -1.11 -5.59
N HIS A 99 1.66 -1.59 -6.69
CA HIS A 99 1.04 -2.40 -7.73
C HIS A 99 1.50 -3.85 -7.61
N PHE A 100 0.61 -4.75 -8.01
CA PHE A 100 0.80 -6.18 -7.88
C PHE A 100 0.54 -6.90 -9.21
N ASP A 101 1.25 -8.00 -9.43
CA ASP A 101 0.87 -8.95 -10.46
C ASP A 101 -0.28 -9.87 -9.99
N LYS A 102 -0.75 -10.75 -10.87
CA LYS A 102 -1.78 -11.76 -10.56
C LYS A 102 -1.42 -12.71 -9.41
N GLU A 103 -0.14 -12.82 -9.05
CA GLU A 103 0.34 -13.64 -7.93
C GLU A 103 0.47 -12.82 -6.64
N GLY A 104 0.14 -11.53 -6.66
CA GLY A 104 0.26 -10.62 -5.52
C GLY A 104 1.70 -10.15 -5.28
N LYS A 105 2.62 -10.31 -6.24
CA LYS A 105 4.00 -9.85 -6.13
C LYS A 105 4.12 -8.39 -6.55
N ILE A 106 4.95 -7.62 -5.86
CA ILE A 106 5.11 -6.18 -6.12
C ILE A 106 5.77 -5.94 -7.48
N THR A 107 5.16 -5.11 -8.33
CA THR A 107 5.62 -4.83 -9.70
C THR A 107 6.22 -3.44 -9.89
N ASN A 108 6.03 -2.49 -8.97
CA ASN A 108 6.66 -1.16 -9.05
C ASN A 108 8.17 -1.24 -9.16
N ASP A 109 8.75 -0.24 -9.83
CA ASP A 109 10.16 0.10 -9.65
C ASP A 109 10.34 0.96 -8.39
N LEU A 110 10.23 0.30 -7.24
CA LEU A 110 10.38 0.94 -5.92
C LEU A 110 11.71 1.68 -5.73
N LYS A 111 12.73 1.34 -6.55
CA LYS A 111 14.02 2.01 -6.51
C LYS A 111 13.95 3.34 -7.26
N GLU A 112 13.30 3.39 -8.41
CA GLU A 112 13.02 4.66 -9.09
C GLU A 112 12.09 5.53 -8.23
N ASP A 113 11.04 4.95 -7.66
CA ASP A 113 10.07 5.65 -6.80
C ASP A 113 10.74 6.32 -5.59
N ILE A 114 11.67 5.66 -4.91
CA ILE A 114 12.38 6.30 -3.77
C ILE A 114 13.36 7.39 -4.21
N GLU A 115 13.87 7.34 -5.45
CA GLU A 115 14.82 8.32 -5.96
C GLU A 115 14.16 9.67 -6.26
N THR A 116 12.84 9.74 -6.40
CA THR A 116 12.09 11.01 -6.49
C THR A 116 12.04 11.76 -5.16
N TYR A 117 12.34 11.07 -4.04
CA TYR A 117 12.38 11.64 -2.69
C TYR A 117 13.79 12.11 -2.28
N LYS A 118 14.68 12.37 -3.24
CA LYS A 118 16.03 12.88 -2.95
C LYS A 118 15.97 14.34 -2.50
N GLU A 119 16.43 14.57 -1.27
CA GLU A 119 16.90 15.85 -0.71
C GLU A 119 15.97 17.05 -0.96
N GLN A 120 14.89 17.15 -0.18
CA GLN A 120 14.41 18.50 0.17
C GLN A 120 15.44 19.15 1.08
N ASP A 121 15.80 20.39 0.79
CA ASP A 121 16.75 21.18 1.57
C ASP A 121 16.27 21.28 3.03
N GLU A 122 17.20 21.14 4.00
CA GLU A 122 16.92 21.24 5.45
C GLU A 122 16.26 22.57 5.88
N GLU A 123 16.20 23.55 4.98
CA GLU A 123 15.64 24.90 5.20
C GLU A 123 14.15 25.05 4.84
N ASP A 124 13.51 24.04 4.25
CA ASP A 124 12.06 24.13 3.97
C ASP A 124 11.24 23.90 5.26
N ASP A 125 10.33 24.84 5.56
CA ASP A 125 9.31 24.76 6.63
C ASP A 125 8.35 23.54 6.47
N PHE A 126 8.56 22.73 5.44
CA PHE A 126 7.77 21.58 5.00
C PHE A 126 8.51 20.25 5.24
N TYR A 127 9.24 20.12 6.35
CA TYR A 127 10.02 18.91 6.65
C TYR A 127 9.12 17.71 6.96
N LEU A 128 8.74 16.97 5.92
CA LEU A 128 8.31 15.59 6.03
C LEU A 128 9.55 14.77 6.41
N ASP A 129 9.50 13.96 7.48
CA ASP A 129 10.66 13.16 7.85
C ASP A 129 10.93 12.10 6.78
N PHE A 130 11.76 12.44 5.79
CA PHE A 130 12.16 11.58 4.68
C PHE A 130 12.76 10.26 5.14
N LYS A 131 13.28 10.17 6.37
CA LYS A 131 13.79 8.90 6.91
C LYS A 131 12.67 7.89 7.10
N VAL A 132 11.47 8.36 7.42
CA VAL A 132 10.28 7.54 7.66
C VAL A 132 9.76 6.96 6.34
N ILE A 133 9.60 7.79 5.31
CA ILE A 133 9.23 7.33 3.96
C ILE A 133 10.27 6.38 3.39
N LYS A 134 11.55 6.73 3.54
CA LYS A 134 12.65 5.86 3.11
C LYS A 134 12.62 4.49 3.80
N LYS A 135 12.20 4.43 5.07
CA LYS A 135 12.05 3.16 5.78
C LYS A 135 10.90 2.33 5.22
N PHE A 136 9.78 2.97 4.89
CA PHE A 136 8.65 2.31 4.24
C PHE A 136 9.07 1.69 2.90
N PHE A 137 9.68 2.46 2.00
CA PHE A 137 10.20 1.95 0.73
C PHE A 137 11.23 0.83 0.90
N GLN A 138 12.12 0.94 1.90
CA GLN A 138 13.07 -0.14 2.20
C GLN A 138 12.37 -1.45 2.59
N THR A 139 11.29 -1.37 3.38
CA THR A 139 10.46 -2.54 3.72
C THR A 139 9.86 -3.16 2.46
N LEU A 140 9.28 -2.33 1.58
CA LEU A 140 8.71 -2.80 0.30
C LEU A 140 9.76 -3.46 -0.60
N MET A 141 10.94 -2.83 -0.75
CA MET A 141 12.03 -3.36 -1.58
C MET A 141 12.57 -4.70 -1.04
N ASN A 142 12.69 -4.84 0.28
CA ASN A 142 13.12 -6.09 0.90
C ASN A 142 12.12 -7.23 0.60
N LEU A 143 10.83 -6.94 0.70
CA LEU A 143 9.78 -7.91 0.37
C LEU A 143 9.79 -8.25 -1.12
N GLN A 144 9.87 -7.26 -2.00
CA GLN A 144 9.94 -7.49 -3.45
C GLN A 144 11.15 -8.39 -3.82
N ASN A 145 12.31 -8.16 -3.20
CA ASN A 145 13.49 -9.01 -3.40
C ASN A 145 13.28 -10.43 -2.87
N LYS A 146 12.60 -10.59 -1.72
CA LYS A 146 12.22 -11.90 -1.19
C LYS A 146 11.29 -12.65 -2.14
N GLN A 147 10.26 -11.99 -2.67
CA GLN A 147 9.31 -12.55 -3.63
C GLN A 147 9.98 -12.98 -4.94
N LYS A 148 11.02 -12.29 -5.40
CA LYS A 148 11.82 -12.67 -6.58
C LYS A 148 12.67 -13.94 -6.37
N ASN A 149 13.09 -14.20 -5.14
CA ASN A 149 13.99 -15.32 -4.80
C ASN A 149 13.25 -16.63 -4.46
N ILE A 150 11.92 -16.60 -4.35
CA ILE A 150 11.08 -17.78 -4.16
C ILE A 150 10.56 -18.18 -5.55
N ASN A 151 11.37 -18.92 -6.29
CA ASN A 151 11.01 -19.58 -7.56
C ASN A 151 11.49 -21.04 -7.52
#